data_AF-A0A963Q958-F1
#
_entry.id   AF-A0A963Q958-F1
#
_cell.length_a   1.000
_cell.length_b   1.000
_cell.length_c   1.000
_cell.angle_alpha   90.00
_cell.angle_beta   90.00
_cell.angle_gamma   90.00
#
_symmetry.space_group_name_H-M   'P 1'
#
loop_
_entity.id
_entity.type
_entity.pdbx_description
1 polymer ?
#
loop_
_entity_poly.entity_id
_entity_poly.type
_entity_poly.pdbx_seq_one_letter_code
_entity_poly.pdbx_strand_id
1 'polypeptide(L)'
;MGREHTPSDGAAGRPGMCPPRRVARRKVAAQALPTVVMIPGTLCDARLFARQKRALRDLADVRVVDYDDLRPTRDWADALLARLPQRFSVVGFSLGGLWALELVRRAPHRVERLAMVASNAHGASAAGRRN
;
A
#
# COMPACT_ATOMS: atom_id res chain seq x y z
N MET A 1 44.38 -37.68 -32.81
CA MET A 1 42.92 -37.75 -32.70
C MET A 1 42.60 -38.31 -31.32
N GLY A 2 42.33 -37.46 -30.34
CA GLY A 2 42.07 -37.86 -28.96
C GLY A 2 41.26 -36.75 -28.32
N ARG A 3 39.95 -36.99 -28.15
CA ARG A 3 39.00 -36.08 -27.50
C ARG A 3 38.98 -36.43 -26.02
N GLU A 4 39.31 -35.48 -25.16
CA GLU A 4 39.01 -35.57 -23.73
C GLU A 4 37.69 -34.83 -23.47
N HIS A 5 36.80 -35.48 -22.70
CA HIS A 5 35.46 -35.02 -22.41
C HIS A 5 35.20 -35.16 -20.90
N THR A 6 34.61 -34.09 -20.33
CA THR A 6 33.90 -33.94 -19.04
C THR A 6 34.71 -33.81 -17.73
N PRO A 7 34.22 -33.08 -16.69
CA PRO A 7 32.82 -32.72 -16.42
C PRO A 7 32.51 -31.25 -16.04
N SER A 8 31.21 -31.06 -15.79
CA SER A 8 30.48 -29.89 -15.32
C SER A 8 31.08 -29.13 -14.14
N ASP A 9 30.89 -27.81 -14.14
CA ASP A 9 30.32 -27.18 -12.93
C ASP A 9 29.48 -25.94 -13.28
N GLY A 10 28.17 -26.13 -13.16
CA GLY A 10 27.18 -25.08 -13.24
C GLY A 10 27.08 -24.36 -11.90
N ALA A 11 27.69 -23.19 -11.81
CA ALA A 11 27.41 -22.23 -10.75
C ALA A 11 26.96 -20.92 -11.41
N ALA A 12 25.77 -20.93 -11.99
CA ALA A 12 25.05 -19.70 -12.32
C ALA A 12 24.72 -18.99 -11.00
N GLY A 13 25.58 -18.04 -10.64
CA GLY A 13 25.37 -17.15 -9.50
C GLY A 13 23.99 -16.52 -9.62
N ARG A 14 23.15 -16.74 -8.61
CA ARG A 14 21.84 -16.09 -8.50
C ARG A 14 22.06 -14.58 -8.60
N PRO A 15 21.38 -13.85 -9.51
CA PRO A 15 21.50 -12.41 -9.55
C PRO A 15 21.09 -11.87 -8.18
N GLY A 16 22.04 -11.19 -7.52
CA GLY A 16 21.85 -10.58 -6.22
C GLY A 16 20.60 -9.70 -6.26
N MET A 17 19.65 -10.00 -5.36
CA MET A 17 18.46 -9.18 -5.14
C MET A 17 18.91 -7.74 -4.91
N CYS A 18 18.57 -6.86 -5.84
CA CYS A 18 18.86 -5.43 -5.75
C CYS A 18 18.30 -4.93 -4.41
N PRO A 19 19.12 -4.36 -3.51
CA PRO A 19 18.62 -3.84 -2.26
C PRO A 19 17.56 -2.77 -2.55
N PRO A 20 16.48 -2.67 -1.76
CA PRO A 20 15.44 -1.69 -2.00
C PRO A 20 16.06 -0.30 -2.06
N ARG A 21 15.89 0.39 -3.19
CA ARG A 21 16.40 1.74 -3.40
C ARG A 21 15.88 2.63 -2.27
N ARG A 22 16.80 3.19 -1.50
CA ARG A 22 16.51 4.15 -0.44
C ARG A 22 15.90 5.39 -1.10
N VAL A 23 14.59 5.58 -0.96
CA VAL A 23 13.91 6.80 -1.40
C VAL A 23 14.55 7.97 -0.66
N ALA A 24 15.00 8.99 -1.39
CA ALA A 24 15.68 10.14 -0.84
C ALA A 24 14.81 10.82 0.23
N ARG A 25 15.41 11.10 1.40
CA ARG A 25 14.75 11.81 2.50
C ARG A 25 14.46 13.24 2.06
N ARG A 26 13.19 13.60 1.90
CA ARG A 26 12.80 15.01 1.83
C ARG A 26 12.83 15.57 3.26
N LYS A 27 13.59 16.64 3.50
CA LYS A 27 13.66 17.31 4.80
C LYS A 27 12.28 17.91 5.09
N VAL A 28 11.49 17.26 5.94
CA VAL A 28 10.27 17.84 6.50
C VAL A 28 10.73 18.68 7.69
N ALA A 29 10.32 19.96 7.76
CA ALA A 29 10.55 20.83 8.91
C ALA A 29 10.02 20.18 10.20
N ALA A 30 10.43 20.65 11.38
CA ALA A 30 10.22 20.06 12.72
C ALA A 30 8.75 19.73 13.09
N GLN A 31 8.15 18.78 12.39
CA GLN A 31 6.73 18.45 12.39
C GLN A 31 6.58 16.96 12.68
N ALA A 32 5.44 16.60 13.27
CA ALA A 32 5.04 15.21 13.48
C ALA A 32 5.23 14.37 12.20
N LEU A 33 5.57 13.09 12.37
CA LEU A 33 5.76 12.17 11.26
C LEU A 33 4.56 12.22 10.30
N PRO A 34 4.77 12.22 8.97
CA PRO A 34 3.67 12.22 8.01
C PRO A 34 2.78 11.00 8.24
N THR A 35 1.46 11.17 8.13
CA THR A 35 0.52 10.07 8.32
C THR A 35 0.31 9.28 7.03
N VAL A 36 0.41 7.96 7.13
CA VAL A 36 0.09 7.01 6.06
C VAL A 36 -1.08 6.14 6.52
N VAL A 37 -2.20 6.24 5.81
CA VAL A 37 -3.40 5.44 6.06
C VAL A 37 -3.38 4.22 5.14
N MET A 38 -3.45 3.03 5.72
CA MET A 38 -3.47 1.76 4.99
C MET A 38 -4.86 1.12 5.10
N ILE A 39 -5.51 0.92 3.96
CA ILE A 39 -6.87 0.37 3.88
C ILE A 39 -6.80 -1.07 3.38
N PRO A 40 -7.13 -2.08 4.21
CA PRO A 40 -7.10 -3.49 3.81
C PRO A 40 -8.21 -3.84 2.82
N GLY A 41 -8.09 -4.99 2.18
CA GLY A 41 -9.12 -5.56 1.30
C GLY A 41 -10.24 -6.22 2.08
N THR A 42 -11.20 -6.81 1.36
CA THR A 42 -12.21 -7.69 1.97
C THR A 42 -11.55 -8.87 2.67
N LEU A 43 -12.16 -9.35 3.77
CA LEU A 43 -11.69 -10.50 4.56
C LEU A 43 -10.27 -10.34 5.15
N CYS A 44 -9.68 -9.16 5.07
CA CYS A 44 -8.38 -8.83 5.64
C CYS A 44 -8.56 -7.93 6.87
N ASP A 45 -7.55 -7.94 7.73
CA ASP A 45 -7.44 -7.06 8.90
C ASP A 45 -6.05 -6.40 8.97
N ALA A 46 -5.75 -5.74 10.09
CA ALA A 46 -4.50 -5.03 10.29
C ALA A 46 -3.23 -5.88 10.12
N ARG A 47 -3.31 -7.20 10.25
CA ARG A 47 -2.17 -8.12 10.10
C ARG A 47 -1.58 -8.09 8.68
N LEU A 48 -2.41 -7.80 7.67
CA LEU A 48 -1.96 -7.66 6.27
C LEU A 48 -0.80 -6.64 6.14
N PHE A 49 -0.86 -5.55 6.91
CA PHE A 49 0.12 -4.46 6.84
C PHE A 49 1.15 -4.45 7.98
N ALA A 50 1.20 -5.50 8.82
CA ALA A 50 2.07 -5.51 9.99
C ALA A 50 3.56 -5.33 9.65
N ARG A 51 4.03 -5.91 8.53
CA ARG A 51 5.42 -5.76 8.08
C ARG A 51 5.71 -4.34 7.61
N GLN A 52 4.80 -3.74 6.85
CA GLN A 52 4.92 -2.38 6.32
C GLN A 52 4.88 -1.36 7.47
N LYS A 53 3.94 -1.51 8.42
CA LYS A 53 3.89 -0.71 9.64
C LYS A 53 5.20 -0.74 10.40
N ARG A 54 5.78 -1.93 10.61
CA ARG A 54 7.08 -2.09 11.29
C ARG A 54 8.23 -1.43 10.53
N ALA A 55 8.25 -1.56 9.21
CA ALA A 55 9.32 -1.03 8.35
C ALA A 55 9.27 0.51 8.23
N LEU A 56 8.09 1.10 8.37
CA LEU A 56 7.87 2.54 8.21
C LEU A 56 7.77 3.33 9.52
N ARG A 57 7.86 2.65 10.69
CA ARG A 57 7.63 3.27 12.00
C ARG A 57 8.47 4.52 12.30
N ASP A 58 9.70 4.58 11.76
CA ASP A 58 10.62 5.71 11.97
C ASP A 58 10.46 6.80 10.89
N LEU A 59 9.54 6.61 9.94
CA LEU A 59 9.33 7.47 8.77
C LEU A 59 7.92 8.05 8.69
N ALA A 60 6.92 7.39 9.27
CA ALA A 60 5.52 7.78 9.18
C ALA A 60 4.69 7.29 10.38
N ASP A 61 3.66 8.06 10.73
CA ASP A 61 2.55 7.59 11.56
C ASP A 61 1.64 6.69 10.71
N VAL A 62 1.84 5.37 10.81
CA VAL A 62 1.09 4.39 10.00
C VAL A 62 -0.18 3.97 10.73
N ARG A 63 -1.32 4.34 10.15
CA ARG A 63 -2.66 3.98 10.63
C ARG A 63 -3.27 2.94 9.70
N VAL A 64 -3.63 1.79 10.24
CA VAL A 64 -4.32 0.74 9.47
C VAL A 64 -5.80 0.83 9.79
N VAL A 65 -6.65 0.87 8.78
CA VAL A 65 -8.10 0.96 8.96
C VAL A 65 -8.64 -0.40 9.37
N ASP A 66 -9.43 -0.40 10.44
CA ASP A 66 -10.28 -1.53 10.83
C ASP A 66 -11.70 -1.26 10.34
N TYR A 67 -12.30 -2.24 9.66
CA TYR A 67 -13.66 -2.10 9.16
C TYR A 67 -14.69 -2.27 10.29
N ASP A 68 -14.41 -3.04 11.35
CA ASP A 68 -15.30 -3.17 12.51
C ASP A 68 -15.61 -1.83 13.18
N ASP A 69 -14.60 -0.97 13.28
CA ASP A 69 -14.71 0.37 13.85
C ASP A 69 -15.67 1.32 13.09
N LEU A 70 -16.10 0.93 11.88
CA LEU A 70 -16.85 1.77 10.94
C LEU A 70 -18.19 1.16 10.52
N ARG A 71 -18.61 0.03 11.14
CA ARG A 71 -19.79 -0.75 10.72
C ARG A 71 -21.19 -0.16 10.95
N PRO A 72 -21.45 0.93 11.72
CA PRO A 72 -22.79 1.52 11.73
C PRO A 72 -22.97 2.67 10.72
N THR A 73 -21.91 3.18 10.08
CA THR A 73 -22.02 4.36 9.21
C THR A 73 -22.34 3.99 7.76
N ARG A 74 -23.49 4.48 7.28
CA ARG A 74 -23.87 4.40 5.85
C ARG A 74 -22.87 5.12 4.94
N ASP A 75 -22.13 6.07 5.50
CA ASP A 75 -21.07 6.80 4.83
C ASP A 75 -19.69 6.56 5.47
N TRP A 76 -19.06 5.47 5.04
CA TRP A 76 -17.78 5.00 5.55
C TRP A 76 -16.63 6.00 5.30
N ALA A 77 -16.65 6.68 4.15
CA ALA A 77 -15.59 7.59 3.75
C ALA A 77 -15.59 8.86 4.62
N ASP A 78 -16.77 9.43 4.89
CA ASP A 78 -16.87 10.61 5.77
C ASP A 78 -16.52 10.26 7.22
N ALA A 79 -16.98 9.10 7.71
CA ALA A 79 -16.65 8.61 9.04
C ALA A 79 -15.13 8.42 9.21
N LEU A 80 -14.45 7.89 8.20
CA LEU A 80 -13.00 7.77 8.21
C LEU A 80 -12.33 9.15 8.12
N LEU A 81 -12.75 10.03 7.20
CA LEU A 81 -12.18 11.38 7.04
C LEU A 81 -12.25 12.22 8.33
N ALA A 82 -13.31 12.05 9.14
CA ALA A 82 -13.46 12.71 10.43
C ALA A 82 -12.41 12.27 11.47
N ARG A 83 -11.85 11.06 11.34
CA ARG A 83 -10.85 10.48 12.27
C ARG A 83 -9.40 10.69 11.80
N LEU A 84 -9.22 11.13 10.55
CA LEU A 84 -7.91 11.33 9.94
C LEU A 84 -7.41 12.77 10.15
N PRO A 85 -6.08 12.97 10.18
CA PRO A 85 -5.52 14.31 10.21
C PRO A 85 -5.87 15.09 8.93
N GLN A 86 -5.67 16.41 8.96
CA GLN A 86 -6.07 17.26 7.84
C GLN A 86 -5.37 16.92 6.52
N ARG A 87 -4.12 16.43 6.58
CA ARG A 87 -3.35 15.95 5.43
C ARG A 87 -2.77 14.57 5.70
N PHE A 88 -2.89 13.66 4.75
CA PHE A 88 -2.38 12.29 4.86
C PHE A 88 -2.07 11.68 3.49
N SER A 89 -1.26 10.63 3.46
CA SER A 89 -1.10 9.75 2.30
C SER A 89 -1.93 8.48 2.49
N VAL A 90 -2.45 7.88 1.42
CA VAL A 90 -3.30 6.68 1.50
C VAL A 90 -2.76 5.55 0.62
N VAL A 91 -2.82 4.33 1.17
CA VAL A 91 -2.49 3.07 0.50
C VAL A 91 -3.71 2.16 0.56
N GLY A 92 -4.22 1.72 -0.59
CA GLY A 92 -5.38 0.82 -0.66
C GLY A 92 -5.04 -0.53 -1.30
N PHE A 93 -5.40 -1.63 -0.64
CA PHE A 93 -5.26 -2.98 -1.18
C PHE A 93 -6.62 -3.56 -1.60
N SER A 94 -6.73 -4.09 -2.82
CA SER A 94 -7.97 -4.69 -3.33
C SER A 94 -9.18 -3.76 -3.13
N LEU A 95 -10.25 -4.17 -2.42
CA LEU A 95 -11.38 -3.28 -2.07
C LEU A 95 -10.92 -1.97 -1.41
N GLY A 96 -9.88 -2.00 -0.57
CA GLY A 96 -9.31 -0.82 0.04
C GLY A 96 -8.77 0.20 -0.97
N GLY A 97 -8.42 -0.23 -2.19
CA GLY A 97 -8.07 0.64 -3.30
C GLY A 97 -9.26 1.49 -3.79
N LEU A 98 -10.46 0.91 -3.85
CA LEU A 98 -11.68 1.65 -4.19
C LEU A 98 -12.03 2.66 -3.10
N TRP A 99 -11.88 2.29 -1.83
CA TRP A 99 -12.04 3.23 -0.72
C TRP A 99 -11.01 4.35 -0.73
N ALA A 100 -9.75 4.06 -1.08
CA ALA A 100 -8.72 5.10 -1.23
C ALA A 100 -9.07 6.09 -2.35
N LEU A 101 -9.61 5.61 -3.47
CA LEU A 101 -10.12 6.47 -4.55
C LEU A 101 -11.31 7.32 -4.09
N GLU A 102 -12.21 6.75 -3.29
CA GLU A 102 -13.35 7.47 -2.73
C GLU A 102 -12.90 8.62 -1.80
N LEU A 103 -11.87 8.40 -0.98
CA LEU A 103 -11.28 9.46 -0.16
C LEU A 103 -10.70 10.59 -1.02
N VAL A 104 -10.01 10.25 -2.12
CA VAL A 104 -9.48 11.25 -3.07
C VAL A 104 -10.62 12.01 -3.74
N ARG A 105 -11.70 11.32 -4.14
CA ARG A 105 -12.87 11.94 -4.78
C ARG A 105 -13.56 12.94 -3.86
N ARG A 106 -13.71 12.61 -2.57
CA ARG A 106 -14.40 13.45 -1.59
C ARG A 106 -13.55 14.58 -1.03
N ALA A 107 -12.28 14.33 -0.75
CA ALA A 107 -11.39 15.28 -0.09
C ALA A 107 -10.00 15.33 -0.76
N PRO A 108 -9.92 15.72 -2.05
CA PRO A 108 -8.66 15.67 -2.81
C PRO A 108 -7.56 16.55 -2.19
N HIS A 109 -7.94 17.65 -1.54
CA HIS A 109 -7.01 18.56 -0.86
C HIS A 109 -6.38 17.97 0.41
N ARG A 110 -6.97 16.91 0.99
CA ARG A 110 -6.46 16.22 2.18
C ARG A 110 -5.51 15.07 1.83
N VAL A 111 -5.61 14.50 0.63
CA VAL A 111 -4.78 13.37 0.20
C VAL A 111 -3.51 13.87 -0.51
N GLU A 112 -2.36 13.72 0.14
CA GLU A 112 -1.08 14.15 -0.42
C GLU A 112 -0.56 13.19 -1.50
N ARG A 113 -0.77 11.89 -1.30
CA ARG A 113 -0.28 10.80 -2.16
C ARG A 113 -1.22 9.62 -2.09
N LEU A 114 -1.38 8.93 -3.20
CA LEU A 114 -2.17 7.71 -3.35
C LEU A 114 -1.27 6.57 -3.85
N ALA A 115 -1.38 5.40 -3.22
CA ALA A 115 -0.83 4.15 -3.74
C ALA A 115 -1.91 3.07 -3.77
N MET A 116 -2.00 2.36 -4.90
CA MET A 116 -2.94 1.24 -5.08
C MET A 116 -2.16 -0.08 -5.21
N VAL A 117 -2.60 -1.11 -4.50
CA VAL A 117 -1.96 -2.43 -4.50
C VAL A 117 -3.00 -3.48 -4.90
N ALA A 118 -2.76 -4.20 -5.99
CA ALA A 118 -3.67 -5.22 -6.53
C ALA A 118 -5.13 -4.71 -6.67
N SER A 119 -5.29 -3.46 -7.11
CA SER A 119 -6.57 -2.80 -7.35
C SER A 119 -6.46 -1.91 -8.59
N ASN A 120 -7.59 -1.52 -9.15
CA ASN A 120 -7.66 -0.59 -10.28
C ASN A 120 -8.81 0.41 -10.09
N ALA A 121 -8.88 1.42 -10.96
CA ALA A 121 -9.89 2.48 -10.90
C ALA A 121 -11.11 2.23 -11.81
N HIS A 122 -11.26 1.02 -12.36
CA HIS A 122 -12.42 0.71 -13.18
C HIS A 122 -13.67 0.63 -12.30
N GLY A 123 -14.74 1.28 -12.74
CA GLY A 123 -16.05 1.06 -12.16
C GLY A 123 -16.47 -0.40 -12.30
N ALA A 124 -17.33 -0.85 -11.38
CA ALA A 124 -17.95 -2.17 -11.49
C ALA A 124 -18.66 -2.26 -12.84
N SER A 125 -18.10 -3.04 -13.76
CA SER A 125 -18.63 -3.26 -15.09
C SER A 125 -18.77 -4.77 -15.31
N ALA A 126 -19.82 -5.17 -16.04
CA ALA A 126 -20.09 -6.58 -16.30
C ALA A 126 -18.92 -7.28 -17.03
N ALA A 127 -18.10 -6.52 -17.75
CA ALA A 127 -16.96 -7.00 -18.55
C ALA A 127 -15.66 -7.24 -17.75
N GLY A 128 -15.63 -6.91 -16.45
CA GLY A 128 -14.42 -7.02 -15.62
C GLY A 128 -14.02 -8.45 -15.21
N ARG A 129 -14.84 -9.46 -15.53
CA ARG A 129 -14.53 -10.87 -15.28
C ARG A 129 -13.67 -11.44 -16.40
N ARG A 130 -12.37 -11.16 -16.37
CA ARG A 130 -11.40 -11.96 -17.12
C ARG A 130 -10.74 -12.91 -16.13
N ASN A 131 -11.05 -14.18 -16.25
CA ASN A 131 -10.23 -15.29 -15.76
C ASN A 131 -10.24 -16.36 -16.85
#